data_AF-A0A8T1XTS0-F1
#
_entry.id   AF-A0A8T1XTS0-F1
#
_cell.length_a   1.000
_cell.length_b   1.000
_cell.length_c   1.000
_cell.angle_alpha   90.00
_cell.angle_beta   90.00
_cell.angle_gamma   90.00
#
_symmetry.space_group_name_H-M   'P 1'
#
loop_
_entity.id
_entity.type
_entity.pdbx_description
1 polymer ?
#
loop_
_entity_poly.entity_id
_entity_poly.type
_entity_poly.pdbx_seq_one_letter_code
_entity_poly.pdbx_strand_id
1 'polypeptide(L)'
;MEEELMSLIKVWVYATISISYCYYISTRIKAGVFRLLSVLPVCVLFLVLPLFVSSVHFSGSTAFFLAWLANFKLILLSFDQGPLFPLPPNLSRLICFTCFPIKLQQNPKPQNQLPKWVFAIKLAIFGLLLYMYEYKQYMSPTVLLVLYSLHIYLEYEILLAPLKVLLSISLGCDLEPQFNEPYLATSLQDFWGRRWNLMVPAILRPAVYVPVRRMAGRKMNSDQALFLGVFASFLVSGVVHELIFFYFTRESPTGEVTLFFVLHGVCTAAEGAAKRTSLVRRLKMSQMVSRLLTVGFVVLTGGWLFFPQLTRSGMIERLADEAFLFIDFVKHKFFYLRRNKLLKS
;
A
#
# COMPACT_ATOMS: atom_id res chain seq x y z
N MET A 1 16.99 -12.01 -15.18
CA MET A 1 16.04 -12.55 -14.19
C MET A 1 16.70 -13.34 -13.06
N GLU A 2 17.66 -14.24 -13.30
CA GLU A 2 18.30 -14.97 -12.19
C GLU A 2 19.12 -14.04 -11.27
N GLU A 3 19.85 -13.08 -11.83
CA GLU A 3 20.56 -12.04 -11.07
C GLU A 3 19.61 -11.14 -10.25
N GLU A 4 18.45 -10.82 -10.83
CA GLU A 4 17.36 -10.07 -10.19
C GLU A 4 16.87 -10.82 -8.95
N LEU A 5 16.60 -12.12 -9.09
CA LEU A 5 16.14 -12.98 -8.00
C LEU A 5 17.21 -13.11 -6.91
N MET A 6 18.48 -13.21 -7.29
CA MET A 6 19.59 -13.23 -6.34
C MET A 6 19.67 -11.93 -5.53
N SER A 7 19.50 -10.79 -6.20
CA SER A 7 19.47 -9.47 -5.55
C SER A 7 18.28 -9.34 -4.60
N LEU A 8 17.10 -9.82 -5.02
CA LEU A 8 15.91 -9.89 -4.18
C LEU A 8 16.13 -10.75 -2.94
N ILE A 9 16.73 -11.93 -3.08
CA ILE A 9 17.08 -12.82 -1.95
C ILE A 9 17.99 -12.08 -0.96
N LYS A 10 19.06 -11.44 -1.44
CA LYS A 10 19.98 -10.67 -0.57
C LYS A 10 19.24 -9.59 0.21
N VAL A 11 18.37 -8.82 -0.47
CA VAL A 11 17.54 -7.80 0.17
C VAL A 11 16.71 -8.37 1.31
N TRP A 12 16.03 -9.49 1.10
CA TRP A 12 15.18 -10.12 2.12
C TRP A 12 15.98 -10.76 3.27
N VAL A 13 17.19 -11.25 3.00
CA VAL A 13 18.12 -11.71 4.04
C VAL A 13 18.53 -10.52 4.93
N TYR A 14 18.97 -9.40 4.34
CA TYR A 14 19.32 -8.20 5.11
C TYR A 14 18.13 -7.65 5.90
N ALA A 15 16.93 -7.65 5.31
CA ALA A 15 15.71 -7.24 6.02
C ALA A 15 15.43 -8.13 7.23
N THR A 16 15.54 -9.45 7.08
CA THR A 16 15.32 -10.42 8.15
C THR A 16 16.33 -10.26 9.29
N ILE A 17 17.62 -10.10 8.97
CA ILE A 17 18.67 -9.85 9.97
C ILE A 17 18.38 -8.55 10.73
N SER A 18 18.01 -7.49 10.02
CA SER A 18 17.74 -6.18 10.62
C SER A 18 16.51 -6.18 11.54
N ILE A 19 15.44 -6.87 11.15
CA ILE A 19 14.24 -7.00 12.00
C ILE A 19 14.56 -7.87 13.23
N SER A 20 15.38 -8.90 13.06
CA SER A 20 15.85 -9.71 14.19
C SER A 20 16.63 -8.87 15.19
N TYR A 21 17.52 -7.99 14.70
CA TYR A 21 18.19 -7.00 15.55
C TYR A 21 17.18 -6.10 16.29
N CYS A 22 16.19 -5.54 15.60
CA CYS A 22 15.16 -4.70 16.23
C CYS A 22 14.33 -5.44 17.29
N TYR A 23 14.06 -6.74 17.10
CA TYR A 23 13.39 -7.59 18.09
C TYR A 23 14.15 -7.62 19.42
N TYR A 24 15.44 -7.95 19.37
CA TYR A 24 16.27 -8.06 20.56
C TYR A 24 16.55 -6.70 21.20
N ILE A 25 16.71 -5.64 20.41
CA ILE A 25 16.86 -4.29 20.96
C ILE A 25 15.61 -3.86 21.72
N SER A 26 14.42 -4.18 21.22
CA SER A 26 13.15 -3.78 21.84
C SER A 26 12.94 -4.43 23.22
N THR A 27 13.54 -5.59 23.48
CA THR A 27 13.49 -6.24 24.80
C THR A 27 14.56 -5.73 25.78
N ARG A 28 15.61 -5.07 25.27
CA ARG A 28 16.76 -4.58 26.06
C ARG A 28 16.67 -3.10 26.40
N ILE A 29 16.15 -2.29 25.48
CA ILE A 29 16.05 -0.84 25.62
C ILE A 29 14.58 -0.49 25.84
N LYS A 30 14.28 0.34 26.85
CA LYS A 30 12.91 0.83 27.12
C LYS A 30 12.39 1.70 25.97
N ALA A 31 11.07 1.75 25.80
CA ALA A 31 10.44 2.57 24.77
C ALA A 31 10.79 4.05 24.96
N GLY A 32 11.05 4.73 23.85
CA GLY A 32 11.46 6.13 23.82
C GLY A 32 12.55 6.40 22.81
N VAL A 33 13.19 7.57 22.97
CA VAL A 33 14.13 8.11 21.99
C VAL A 33 15.37 7.23 21.82
N PHE A 34 15.91 6.64 22.89
CA PHE A 34 17.09 5.77 22.77
C PHE A 34 16.83 4.49 21.96
N ARG A 35 15.62 3.90 22.10
CA ARG A 35 15.21 2.78 21.27
C ARG A 35 15.07 3.21 19.81
N LEU A 36 14.47 4.37 19.55
CA LEU A 36 14.37 4.94 18.20
C LEU A 36 15.76 5.13 17.57
N LEU A 37 16.69 5.76 18.28
CA LEU A 37 18.06 5.99 17.81
C LEU A 37 18.77 4.68 17.43
N SER A 38 18.50 3.60 18.17
CA SER A 38 19.05 2.27 17.89
C SER A 38 18.42 1.62 16.65
N VAL A 39 17.18 1.97 16.33
CA VAL A 39 16.43 1.48 15.15
C VAL A 39 16.71 2.30 13.89
N LEU A 40 17.12 3.57 14.00
CA LEU A 40 17.37 4.46 12.85
C LEU A 40 18.32 3.88 11.78
N PRO A 41 19.44 3.21 12.11
CA PRO A 41 20.30 2.60 11.10
C PRO A 41 19.56 1.56 10.25
N VAL A 42 18.65 0.79 10.85
CA VAL A 42 17.79 -0.16 10.13
C VAL A 42 16.81 0.59 9.24
N CYS A 43 16.23 1.70 9.71
CA CYS A 43 15.33 2.50 8.89
C CYS A 43 16.03 3.06 7.64
N VAL A 44 17.25 3.56 7.79
CA VAL A 44 18.07 4.04 6.66
C VAL A 44 18.36 2.90 5.70
N LEU A 45 18.75 1.73 6.20
CA LEU A 45 18.98 0.56 5.36
C LEU A 45 17.72 0.19 4.54
N PHE A 46 16.53 0.22 5.15
CA PHE A 46 15.28 -0.10 4.47
C PHE A 46 14.89 0.90 3.38
N LEU A 47 15.37 2.14 3.45
CA LEU A 47 15.26 3.10 2.36
C LEU A 47 16.23 2.77 1.21
N VAL A 48 17.41 2.22 1.50
CA VAL A 48 18.39 1.88 0.46
C VAL A 48 18.08 0.55 -0.23
N LEU A 49 17.55 -0.44 0.50
CA LEU A 49 17.33 -1.80 -0.01
C LEU A 49 16.56 -1.91 -1.35
N PRO A 50 15.47 -1.16 -1.60
CA PRO A 50 14.75 -1.20 -2.88
C PRO A 50 15.60 -0.80 -4.09
N LEU A 51 16.68 -0.04 -3.88
CA LEU A 51 17.55 0.44 -4.96
C LEU A 51 18.36 -0.69 -5.60
N PHE A 52 18.61 -1.78 -4.87
CA PHE A 52 19.38 -2.94 -5.36
C PHE A 52 18.60 -3.87 -6.29
N VAL A 53 17.32 -3.59 -6.56
CA VAL A 53 16.48 -4.37 -7.45
C VAL A 53 16.03 -3.49 -8.63
N SER A 54 16.16 -3.98 -9.85
CA SER A 54 15.93 -3.19 -11.07
C SER A 54 14.51 -3.32 -11.62
N SER A 55 13.89 -4.48 -11.40
CA SER A 55 12.51 -4.78 -11.77
C SER A 55 11.54 -3.85 -11.05
N VAL A 56 10.61 -3.28 -11.80
CA VAL A 56 9.55 -2.40 -11.31
C VAL A 56 8.69 -3.13 -10.26
N HIS A 57 8.29 -4.37 -10.54
CA HIS A 57 7.46 -5.18 -9.62
C HIS A 57 8.16 -5.44 -8.29
N PHE A 58 9.41 -5.91 -8.35
CA PHE A 58 10.15 -6.26 -7.14
C PHE A 58 10.63 -5.02 -6.39
N SER A 59 11.18 -4.01 -7.07
CA SER A 59 11.62 -2.77 -6.43
C SER A 59 10.45 -2.05 -5.76
N GLY A 60 9.31 -1.96 -6.45
CA GLY A 60 8.08 -1.38 -5.91
C GLY A 60 7.52 -2.12 -4.69
N SER A 61 7.45 -3.45 -4.78
CA SER A 61 6.98 -4.28 -3.66
C SER A 61 7.92 -4.16 -2.46
N THR A 62 9.23 -4.20 -2.68
CA THR A 62 10.24 -4.01 -1.62
C THR A 62 10.15 -2.61 -1.02
N ALA A 63 9.95 -1.57 -1.83
CA ALA A 63 9.76 -0.20 -1.34
C ALA A 63 8.50 -0.07 -0.49
N PHE A 64 7.37 -0.60 -0.97
CA PHE A 64 6.12 -0.59 -0.23
C PHE A 64 6.26 -1.34 1.11
N PHE A 65 6.86 -2.54 1.10
CA PHE A 65 7.01 -3.38 2.29
C PHE A 65 8.05 -2.85 3.29
N LEU A 66 9.24 -2.47 2.82
CA LEU A 66 10.36 -2.10 3.70
C LEU A 66 10.44 -0.59 3.92
N ALA A 67 10.65 0.18 2.84
CA ALA A 67 10.88 1.62 2.92
C ALA A 67 9.70 2.38 3.54
N TRP A 68 8.47 1.90 3.31
CA TRP A 68 7.27 2.46 3.93
C TRP A 68 6.82 1.67 5.16
N LEU A 69 6.23 0.48 4.98
CA LEU A 69 5.47 -0.16 6.06
C LEU A 69 6.38 -0.56 7.23
N ALA A 70 7.46 -1.28 6.97
CA ALA A 70 8.37 -1.73 8.01
C ALA A 70 8.99 -0.56 8.78
N ASN A 71 9.44 0.49 8.10
CA ASN A 71 9.99 1.69 8.72
C ASN A 71 9.02 2.33 9.71
N PHE A 72 7.79 2.63 9.28
CA PHE A 72 6.81 3.25 10.17
C PHE A 72 6.43 2.33 11.34
N LYS A 73 6.33 1.02 11.10
CA LYS A 73 6.04 0.05 12.15
C LYS A 73 7.16 -0.04 13.19
N LEU A 74 8.43 -0.04 12.77
CA LEU A 74 9.58 -0.06 13.67
C LEU A 74 9.75 1.26 14.45
N ILE A 75 9.48 2.39 13.81
CA ILE A 75 9.43 3.70 14.49
C ILE A 75 8.34 3.68 15.56
N LEU A 76 7.14 3.19 15.24
CA LEU A 76 6.04 3.08 16.21
C LEU A 76 6.37 2.10 17.35
N LEU A 77 6.98 0.96 17.05
CA LEU A 77 7.47 0.00 18.05
C LEU A 77 8.50 0.62 19.01
N SER A 78 9.26 1.61 18.53
CA SER A 78 10.22 2.33 19.37
C SER A 78 9.54 3.08 20.53
N PHE A 79 8.24 3.36 20.42
CA PHE A 79 7.42 4.07 21.41
C PHE A 79 6.29 3.19 21.98
N ASP A 80 6.37 1.87 21.84
CA ASP A 80 5.31 0.93 22.26
C ASP A 80 3.93 1.28 21.65
N GLN A 81 3.94 1.66 20.36
CA GLN A 81 2.74 2.02 19.61
C GLN A 81 2.63 1.24 18.30
N GLY A 82 1.48 1.36 17.65
CA GLY A 82 1.26 0.82 16.31
C GLY A 82 0.95 -0.68 16.29
N PRO A 83 0.98 -1.28 15.09
CA PRO A 83 0.50 -2.66 14.89
C PRO A 83 1.46 -3.74 15.43
N LEU A 84 2.70 -3.37 15.79
CA LEU A 84 3.68 -4.27 16.41
C LEU A 84 3.61 -4.26 17.94
N PHE A 85 2.69 -3.49 18.54
CA PHE A 85 2.48 -3.46 19.98
C PHE A 85 1.13 -4.10 20.37
N PRO A 86 1.08 -5.03 21.35
CA PRO A 86 2.21 -5.57 22.12
C PRO A 86 3.18 -6.38 21.25
N LEU A 87 4.44 -6.47 21.68
CA LEU A 87 5.50 -7.15 20.92
C LEU A 87 5.08 -8.59 20.60
N PRO A 88 5.13 -9.03 19.33
CA PRO A 88 4.84 -10.40 18.97
C PRO A 88 5.72 -11.39 19.75
N PRO A 89 5.17 -12.54 20.19
CA PRO A 89 5.88 -13.44 21.11
C PRO A 89 7.08 -14.15 20.48
N ASN A 90 7.08 -14.27 19.15
CA ASN A 90 8.10 -15.00 18.39
C ASN A 90 8.68 -14.11 17.29
N LEU A 91 9.97 -14.30 16.99
CA LEU A 91 10.68 -13.58 15.95
C LEU A 91 10.04 -13.73 14.56
N SER A 92 9.58 -14.92 14.20
CA SER A 92 8.90 -15.18 12.92
C SER A 92 7.63 -14.34 12.75
N ARG A 93 6.84 -14.21 13.81
CA ARG A 93 5.65 -13.35 13.83
C ARG A 93 6.04 -11.89 13.67
N LEU A 94 7.05 -11.42 14.40
CA LEU A 94 7.53 -10.04 14.25
C LEU A 94 7.97 -9.77 12.81
N ILE A 95 8.77 -10.66 12.20
CA ILE A 95 9.23 -10.51 10.81
C ILE A 95 8.03 -10.38 9.87
N CYS A 96 7.04 -11.28 9.97
CA CYS A 96 5.87 -11.23 9.12
C CYS A 96 5.05 -9.95 9.31
N PHE A 97 4.75 -9.57 10.56
CA PHE A 97 3.99 -8.36 10.87
C PHE A 97 4.75 -7.07 10.51
N THR A 98 6.07 -7.10 10.48
CA THR A 98 6.89 -5.94 10.13
C THR A 98 6.96 -5.78 8.61
N CYS A 99 7.36 -6.84 7.88
CA CYS A 99 7.57 -6.81 6.43
C CYS A 99 6.27 -6.65 5.64
N PHE A 100 5.21 -7.37 6.00
CA PHE A 100 4.04 -7.50 5.13
C PHE A 100 2.90 -6.55 5.54
N PRO A 101 2.03 -6.15 4.59
CA PRO A 101 0.84 -5.35 4.87
C PRO A 101 -0.25 -6.19 5.54
N ILE A 102 0.07 -6.74 6.71
CA ILE A 102 -0.84 -7.57 7.49
C ILE A 102 -1.12 -6.93 8.84
N LYS A 103 -2.37 -7.10 9.29
CA LYS A 103 -2.86 -6.61 10.57
C LYS A 103 -3.76 -7.66 11.15
N LEU A 104 -3.54 -7.97 12.43
CA LEU A 104 -4.34 -8.94 13.16
C LEU A 104 -5.79 -8.45 13.24
N GLN A 105 -6.73 -9.31 12.88
CA GLN A 105 -8.15 -9.05 13.02
C GLN A 105 -8.58 -9.38 14.45
N GLN A 106 -8.75 -8.36 15.29
CA GLN A 106 -9.08 -8.53 16.72
C GLN A 106 -10.54 -8.97 16.96
N ASN A 107 -11.44 -8.59 16.06
CA ASN A 107 -12.85 -8.99 16.10
C ASN A 107 -13.26 -9.50 14.72
N PRO A 108 -13.21 -10.82 14.48
CA PRO A 108 -13.79 -11.39 13.29
C PRO A 108 -15.30 -11.16 13.36
N LYS A 109 -15.79 -10.15 12.63
CA LYS A 109 -17.21 -10.16 12.27
C LYS A 109 -17.42 -11.41 11.41
N PRO A 110 -18.61 -12.02 11.40
CA PRO A 110 -19.04 -12.86 10.30
C PRO A 110 -19.11 -11.95 9.07
N GLN A 111 -17.94 -11.65 8.53
CA GLN A 111 -17.79 -10.91 7.30
C GLN A 111 -18.26 -11.91 6.26
N ASN A 112 -19.26 -11.52 5.46
CA ASN A 112 -19.62 -12.24 4.24
C ASN A 112 -18.31 -12.54 3.54
N GLN A 113 -17.81 -13.77 3.68
CA GLN A 113 -16.65 -14.22 2.95
C GLN A 113 -17.08 -14.05 1.51
N LEU A 114 -16.54 -13.02 0.84
CA LEU A 114 -16.84 -12.81 -0.55
C LEU A 114 -16.55 -14.14 -1.23
N PRO A 115 -17.54 -14.72 -1.92
CA PRO A 115 -17.39 -16.09 -2.38
C PRO A 115 -16.12 -16.18 -3.23
N LYS A 116 -15.42 -17.32 -3.19
CA LYS A 116 -14.16 -17.51 -3.94
C LYS A 116 -14.29 -17.13 -5.42
N TRP A 117 -15.49 -17.23 -6.00
CA TRP A 117 -15.80 -16.78 -7.36
C TRP A 117 -15.55 -15.28 -7.59
N VAL A 118 -15.65 -14.42 -6.58
CA VAL A 118 -15.45 -12.97 -6.73
C VAL A 118 -13.99 -12.69 -7.06
N PHE A 119 -13.07 -13.41 -6.41
CA PHE A 119 -11.65 -13.33 -6.74
C PHE A 119 -11.37 -13.87 -8.15
N ALA A 120 -12.02 -14.96 -8.55
CA ALA A 120 -11.91 -15.47 -9.93
C ALA A 120 -12.44 -14.48 -10.98
N ILE A 121 -13.54 -13.78 -10.68
CA ILE A 121 -14.06 -12.70 -11.53
C ILE A 121 -13.06 -11.55 -11.62
N LYS A 122 -12.47 -11.10 -10.50
CA LYS A 122 -11.43 -10.06 -10.49
C LYS A 122 -10.22 -10.46 -11.35
N LEU A 123 -9.78 -11.72 -11.27
CA LEU A 123 -8.72 -12.27 -12.13
C LEU A 123 -9.11 -12.26 -13.62
N ALA A 124 -10.34 -12.66 -13.95
CA ALA A 124 -10.83 -12.64 -15.34
C ALA A 124 -10.90 -11.21 -15.89
N ILE A 125 -11.38 -10.24 -15.09
CA ILE A 125 -11.39 -8.82 -15.45
C ILE A 125 -9.97 -8.31 -15.64
N PHE A 126 -9.03 -8.70 -14.78
CA PHE A 126 -7.63 -8.29 -14.91
C PHE A 126 -7.00 -8.86 -16.20
N GLY A 127 -7.27 -10.11 -16.54
CA GLY A 127 -6.84 -10.70 -17.82
C GLY A 127 -7.41 -9.96 -19.03
N LEU A 128 -8.70 -9.61 -19.01
CA LEU A 128 -9.33 -8.79 -20.05
C LEU A 128 -8.70 -7.40 -20.13
N LEU A 129 -8.41 -6.78 -18.99
CA LEU A 129 -7.76 -5.48 -18.91
C LEU A 129 -6.35 -5.52 -19.54
N LEU A 130 -5.58 -6.58 -19.28
CA LEU A 130 -4.26 -6.76 -19.90
C LEU A 130 -4.38 -6.91 -21.42
N TYR A 131 -5.37 -7.68 -21.90
CA TYR A 131 -5.64 -7.81 -23.34
C TYR A 131 -6.03 -6.47 -23.98
N MET A 132 -6.83 -5.65 -23.28
CA MET A 132 -7.23 -4.33 -23.75
C MET A 132 -6.05 -3.36 -23.97
N TYR A 133 -4.92 -3.54 -23.28
CA TYR A 133 -3.74 -2.69 -23.51
C TYR A 133 -3.12 -2.83 -24.90
N GLU A 134 -3.33 -3.96 -25.60
CA GLU A 134 -2.90 -4.12 -27.00
C GLU A 134 -3.56 -3.08 -27.92
N TYR A 135 -4.74 -2.59 -27.54
CA TYR A 135 -5.52 -1.61 -28.29
C TYR A 135 -5.45 -0.20 -27.68
N LYS A 136 -4.54 0.07 -26.73
CA LYS A 136 -4.46 1.35 -26.01
C LYS A 136 -4.39 2.57 -26.93
N GLN A 137 -3.73 2.43 -28.08
CA GLN A 137 -3.55 3.48 -29.08
C GLN A 137 -4.87 3.96 -29.73
N TYR A 138 -5.91 3.13 -29.71
CA TYR A 138 -7.23 3.43 -30.27
C TYR A 138 -8.22 3.96 -29.22
N MET A 139 -7.82 4.01 -27.94
CA MET A 139 -8.70 4.37 -26.83
C MET A 139 -8.68 5.86 -26.54
N SER A 140 -9.83 6.40 -26.14
CA SER A 140 -9.89 7.78 -25.67
C SER A 140 -9.14 7.95 -24.33
N PRO A 141 -8.62 9.15 -24.03
CA PRO A 141 -7.94 9.41 -22.75
C PRO A 141 -8.79 9.06 -21.52
N THR A 142 -10.11 9.27 -21.60
CA THR A 142 -11.05 8.91 -20.52
C THR A 142 -11.11 7.41 -20.29
N VAL A 143 -11.11 6.61 -21.35
CA VAL A 143 -11.10 5.14 -21.24
C VAL A 143 -9.78 4.67 -20.64
N LEU A 144 -8.65 5.22 -21.10
CA LEU A 144 -7.33 4.91 -20.55
C LEU A 144 -7.25 5.24 -19.05
N LEU A 145 -7.82 6.36 -18.63
CA LEU A 145 -7.86 6.75 -17.23
C LEU A 145 -8.61 5.73 -16.35
N VAL A 146 -9.77 5.26 -16.82
CA VAL A 146 -10.54 4.24 -16.11
C VAL A 146 -9.77 2.91 -16.09
N LEU A 147 -9.13 2.53 -17.20
CA LEU A 147 -8.33 1.31 -17.28
C LEU A 147 -7.13 1.35 -16.32
N TYR A 148 -6.37 2.44 -16.28
CA TYR A 148 -5.24 2.59 -15.35
C TYR A 148 -5.69 2.53 -13.89
N SER A 149 -6.84 3.16 -13.57
CA SER A 149 -7.42 3.12 -12.23
C SER A 149 -7.82 1.70 -11.81
N LEU A 150 -8.46 0.94 -12.72
CA LEU A 150 -8.82 -0.45 -12.50
C LEU A 150 -7.58 -1.35 -12.38
N HIS A 151 -6.56 -1.10 -13.20
CA HIS A 151 -5.31 -1.86 -13.20
C HIS A 151 -4.65 -1.82 -11.83
N ILE A 152 -4.39 -0.63 -11.29
CA ILE A 152 -3.74 -0.49 -9.97
C ILE A 152 -4.55 -1.20 -8.89
N TYR A 153 -5.87 -1.02 -8.87
CA TYR A 153 -6.71 -1.67 -7.87
C TYR A 153 -6.63 -3.20 -7.96
N LEU A 154 -6.82 -3.75 -9.16
CA LEU A 154 -6.85 -5.20 -9.38
C LEU A 154 -5.47 -5.83 -9.15
N GLU A 155 -4.41 -5.20 -9.63
CA GLU A 155 -3.04 -5.67 -9.45
C GLU A 155 -2.69 -5.80 -7.95
N TYR A 156 -2.95 -4.74 -7.16
CA TYR A 156 -2.69 -4.79 -5.72
C TYR A 156 -3.55 -5.84 -5.01
N GLU A 157 -4.82 -5.99 -5.37
CA GLU A 157 -5.71 -7.00 -4.79
C GLU A 157 -5.22 -8.43 -5.14
N ILE A 158 -4.84 -8.67 -6.39
CA ILE A 158 -4.37 -9.98 -6.88
C ILE A 158 -3.03 -10.36 -6.25
N LEU A 159 -2.13 -9.40 -6.02
CA LEU A 159 -0.84 -9.65 -5.36
C LEU A 159 -1.00 -9.88 -3.85
N LEU A 160 -1.83 -9.09 -3.18
CA LEU A 160 -1.90 -9.08 -1.71
C LEU A 160 -2.91 -10.06 -1.12
N ALA A 161 -3.98 -10.43 -1.84
CA ALA A 161 -4.97 -11.38 -1.33
C ALA A 161 -4.40 -12.80 -1.12
N PRO A 162 -3.63 -13.39 -2.05
CA PRO A 162 -2.98 -14.68 -1.82
C PRO A 162 -1.93 -14.61 -0.70
N LEU A 163 -1.16 -13.52 -0.63
CA LEU A 163 -0.19 -13.30 0.44
C LEU A 163 -0.85 -13.28 1.81
N LYS A 164 -2.02 -12.63 1.94
CA LYS A 164 -2.83 -12.66 3.16
C LYS A 164 -3.22 -14.10 3.52
N VAL A 165 -3.76 -14.87 2.58
CA VAL A 165 -4.20 -16.25 2.85
C VAL A 165 -3.02 -17.10 3.32
N LEU A 166 -1.89 -17.01 2.62
CA LEU A 166 -0.66 -17.72 2.99
C LEU A 166 -0.22 -17.37 4.41
N LEU A 167 -0.12 -16.08 4.74
CA LEU A 167 0.31 -15.62 6.05
C LEU A 167 -0.71 -15.95 7.15
N SER A 168 -2.01 -15.91 6.87
CA SER A 168 -3.04 -16.35 7.82
C SER A 168 -2.89 -17.83 8.19
N ILE A 169 -2.64 -18.69 7.20
CA ILE A 169 -2.40 -20.13 7.42
C ILE A 169 -1.09 -20.32 8.20
N SER A 170 0.00 -19.68 7.77
CA SER A 170 1.33 -19.86 8.39
C SER A 170 1.40 -19.32 9.83
N LEU A 171 0.69 -18.24 10.15
CA LEU A 171 0.70 -17.62 11.47
C LEU A 171 -0.39 -18.18 12.41
N GLY A 172 -1.38 -18.87 11.85
CA GLY A 172 -2.54 -19.38 12.57
C GLY A 172 -3.44 -18.26 13.10
N CYS A 173 -3.63 -17.18 12.33
CA CYS A 173 -4.43 -16.03 12.75
C CYS A 173 -5.21 -15.38 11.60
N ASP A 174 -6.36 -14.81 11.95
CA ASP A 174 -7.17 -14.03 11.01
C ASP A 174 -6.54 -12.66 10.78
N LEU A 175 -6.35 -12.32 9.51
CA LEU A 175 -5.77 -11.05 9.07
C LEU A 175 -6.86 -10.19 8.42
N GLU A 176 -6.79 -8.88 8.63
CA GLU A 176 -7.68 -7.94 7.96
C GLU A 176 -7.43 -7.94 6.44
N PRO A 177 -8.47 -7.78 5.60
CA PRO A 177 -8.26 -7.59 4.16
C PRO A 177 -7.57 -6.24 3.89
N GLN A 178 -6.79 -6.18 2.81
CA GLN A 178 -6.11 -4.95 2.42
C GLN A 178 -7.07 -3.91 1.84
N PHE A 179 -8.06 -4.35 1.07
CA PHE A 179 -9.11 -3.51 0.51
C PHE A 179 -10.49 -3.96 0.97
N ASN A 180 -11.44 -3.04 0.97
CA ASN A 180 -12.83 -3.29 1.29
C ASN A 180 -13.74 -2.60 0.27
N GLU A 181 -13.71 -3.14 -0.95
CA GLU A 181 -14.47 -2.68 -2.13
C GLU A 181 -14.50 -1.15 -2.27
N PRO A 182 -13.36 -0.53 -2.63
CA PRO A 182 -13.19 0.92 -2.70
C PRO A 182 -14.12 1.61 -3.69
N TYR A 183 -14.56 0.91 -4.74
CA TYR A 183 -15.54 1.40 -5.70
C TYR A 183 -16.95 1.59 -5.11
N LEU A 184 -17.21 1.10 -3.89
CA LEU A 184 -18.47 1.33 -3.16
C LEU A 184 -18.40 2.52 -2.19
N ALA A 185 -17.28 3.27 -2.17
CA ALA A 185 -17.10 4.42 -1.30
C ALA A 185 -18.15 5.50 -1.57
N THR A 186 -18.81 6.00 -0.53
CA THR A 186 -19.79 7.08 -0.66
C THR A 186 -19.21 8.46 -0.34
N SER A 187 -17.97 8.53 0.12
CA SER A 187 -17.31 9.78 0.49
C SER A 187 -15.79 9.60 0.53
N LEU A 188 -15.02 10.69 0.41
CA LEU A 188 -13.55 10.60 0.42
C LEU A 188 -13.02 10.03 1.74
N GLN A 189 -13.66 10.38 2.85
CA GLN A 189 -13.33 9.80 4.14
C GLN A 189 -13.58 8.28 4.19
N ASP A 190 -14.64 7.79 3.53
CA ASP A 190 -14.95 6.37 3.45
C ASP A 190 -13.95 5.63 2.54
N PHE A 191 -13.58 6.24 1.41
CA PHE A 191 -12.57 5.72 0.49
C PHE A 191 -11.22 5.54 1.20
N TRP A 192 -10.61 6.62 1.67
CA TRP A 192 -9.26 6.60 2.24
C TRP A 192 -9.17 6.00 3.64
N GLY A 193 -10.25 6.06 4.43
CA GLY A 193 -10.22 5.63 5.82
C GLY A 193 -10.67 4.19 6.05
N ARG A 194 -11.47 3.61 5.14
CA ARG A 194 -12.20 2.36 5.41
C ARG A 194 -12.28 1.38 4.25
N ARG A 195 -11.80 1.75 3.05
CA ARG A 195 -11.94 0.89 1.86
C ARG A 195 -10.68 0.73 1.03
N TRP A 196 -9.88 1.79 0.91
CA TRP A 196 -8.61 1.77 0.18
C TRP A 196 -7.45 1.49 1.12
N ASN A 197 -6.67 0.44 0.83
CA ASN A 197 -5.41 0.10 1.50
C ASN A 197 -5.43 0.33 3.03
N LEU A 198 -6.16 -0.53 3.75
CA LEU A 198 -6.44 -0.38 5.19
C LEU A 198 -5.19 -0.38 6.07
N MET A 199 -4.06 -0.87 5.57
CA MET A 199 -2.77 -0.80 6.25
C MET A 199 -2.28 0.65 6.41
N VAL A 200 -2.50 1.49 5.40
CA VAL A 200 -2.05 2.89 5.39
C VAL A 200 -2.66 3.71 6.52
N PRO A 201 -4.01 3.79 6.69
CA PRO A 201 -4.59 4.50 7.81
C PRO A 201 -4.27 3.82 9.15
N ALA A 202 -4.07 2.50 9.20
CA ALA A 202 -3.67 1.80 10.42
C ALA A 202 -2.27 2.23 10.92
N ILE A 203 -1.38 2.64 10.02
CA ILE A 203 -0.03 3.10 10.33
C ILE A 203 0.03 4.62 10.50
N LEU A 204 -0.53 5.38 9.55
CA LEU A 204 -0.47 6.84 9.59
C LEU A 204 -1.28 7.43 10.75
N ARG A 205 -2.34 6.76 11.20
CA ARG A 205 -3.14 7.24 12.33
C ARG A 205 -2.31 7.36 13.63
N PRO A 206 -1.65 6.30 14.12
CA PRO A 206 -0.77 6.41 15.28
C PRO A 206 0.53 7.18 14.98
N ALA A 207 1.10 7.07 13.77
CA ALA A 207 2.39 7.68 13.46
C ALA A 207 2.33 9.20 13.24
N VAL A 208 1.25 9.70 12.64
CA VAL A 208 1.15 11.09 12.17
C VAL A 208 -0.09 11.78 12.71
N TYR A 209 -1.29 11.26 12.41
CA TYR A 209 -2.55 11.93 12.74
C TYR A 209 -2.68 12.23 14.24
N VAL A 210 -2.53 11.21 15.08
CA VAL A 210 -2.74 11.34 16.54
C VAL A 210 -1.69 12.28 17.17
N PRO A 211 -0.37 12.12 16.92
CA PRO A 211 0.64 13.05 17.43
C PRO A 211 0.39 14.50 16.98
N VAL A 212 0.17 14.74 15.69
CA VAL A 212 -0.03 16.09 15.14
C VAL A 212 -1.29 16.72 15.73
N ARG A 213 -2.40 15.99 15.78
CA ARG A 213 -3.65 16.50 16.38
C ARG A 213 -3.49 16.83 17.86
N ARG A 214 -2.78 15.99 18.63
CA ARG A 214 -2.51 16.25 20.06
C ARG A 214 -1.66 17.50 20.25
N MET A 215 -0.62 17.68 19.44
CA MET A 215 0.23 18.88 19.49
C MET A 215 -0.54 20.14 19.09
N ALA A 216 -1.31 20.07 18.02
CA ALA A 216 -2.12 21.19 17.52
C ALA A 216 -3.23 21.58 18.51
N GLY A 217 -3.90 20.60 19.13
CA GLY A 217 -4.97 20.83 20.11
C GLY A 217 -4.52 21.54 21.38
N ARG A 218 -3.20 21.66 21.64
CA ARG A 218 -2.66 22.50 22.73
C ARG A 218 -2.68 24.00 22.40
N LYS A 219 -2.73 24.36 21.12
CA LYS A 219 -2.60 25.75 20.64
C LYS A 219 -3.79 26.22 19.80
N MET A 220 -4.58 25.31 19.26
CA MET A 220 -5.61 25.57 18.26
C MET A 220 -6.95 24.96 18.67
N ASN A 221 -8.03 25.42 18.02
CA ASN A 221 -9.35 24.83 18.24
C ASN A 221 -9.43 23.39 17.69
N SER A 222 -10.46 22.64 18.10
CA SER A 222 -10.60 21.21 17.78
C SER A 222 -10.68 20.95 16.27
N ASP A 223 -11.30 21.84 15.50
CA ASP A 223 -11.49 21.70 14.06
C ASP A 223 -10.19 21.97 13.29
N GLN A 224 -9.44 23.00 13.67
CA GLN A 224 -8.10 23.28 13.14
C GLN A 224 -7.13 22.14 13.46
N ALA A 225 -7.16 21.62 14.70
CA ALA A 225 -6.33 20.47 15.08
C ALA A 225 -6.67 19.20 14.30
N LEU A 226 -7.96 18.99 14.01
CA LEU A 226 -8.42 17.89 13.15
C LEU A 226 -7.93 18.07 11.72
N PHE A 227 -8.13 19.25 11.13
CA PHE A 227 -7.67 19.57 9.79
C PHE A 227 -6.16 19.35 9.67
N LEU A 228 -5.37 19.87 10.60
CA LEU A 228 -3.92 19.73 10.57
C LEU A 228 -3.47 18.27 10.70
N GLY A 229 -4.14 17.47 11.53
CA GLY A 229 -3.86 16.04 11.63
C GLY A 229 -4.15 15.27 10.34
N VAL A 230 -5.26 15.59 9.65
CA VAL A 230 -5.61 14.99 8.35
C VAL A 230 -4.61 15.44 7.29
N PHE A 231 -4.39 16.75 7.17
CA PHE A 231 -3.44 17.34 6.23
C PHE A 231 -2.04 16.74 6.37
N ALA A 232 -1.51 16.65 7.59
CA ALA A 232 -0.19 16.07 7.84
C ALA A 232 -0.13 14.58 7.44
N SER A 233 -1.19 13.81 7.72
CA SER A 233 -1.24 12.38 7.32
C SER A 233 -1.17 12.22 5.81
N PHE A 234 -1.93 13.03 5.06
CA PHE A 234 -1.93 12.99 3.60
C PHE A 234 -0.63 13.54 3.01
N LEU A 235 -0.04 14.58 3.59
CA LEU A 235 1.27 15.09 3.17
C LEU A 235 2.35 14.01 3.34
N VAL A 236 2.44 13.38 4.50
CA VAL A 236 3.39 12.29 4.75
C VAL A 236 3.13 11.12 3.80
N SER A 237 1.87 10.76 3.57
CA SER A 237 1.50 9.75 2.56
C SER A 237 2.02 10.16 1.17
N GLY A 238 1.82 11.40 0.75
CA GLY A 238 2.26 11.92 -0.53
C GLY A 238 3.77 11.85 -0.73
N VAL A 239 4.54 12.30 0.27
CA VAL A 239 6.01 12.24 0.25
C VAL A 239 6.50 10.81 0.14
N VAL A 240 5.86 9.87 0.84
CA VAL A 240 6.22 8.45 0.74
C VAL A 240 5.88 7.88 -0.64
N HIS A 241 4.78 8.30 -1.26
CA HIS A 241 4.45 7.85 -2.61
C HIS A 241 5.39 8.45 -3.67
N GLU A 242 5.87 9.68 -3.51
CA GLU A 242 6.95 10.23 -4.36
C GLU A 242 8.21 9.36 -4.27
N LEU A 243 8.56 8.92 -3.05
CA LEU A 243 9.69 8.02 -2.85
C LEU A 243 9.45 6.65 -3.53
N ILE A 244 8.24 6.11 -3.43
CA ILE A 244 7.86 4.86 -4.12
C ILE A 244 7.93 5.03 -5.64
N PHE A 245 7.44 6.17 -6.16
CA PHE A 245 7.53 6.50 -7.58
C PHE A 245 8.98 6.62 -8.04
N PHE A 246 9.84 7.24 -7.24
CA PHE A 246 11.27 7.26 -7.50
C PHE A 246 11.86 5.84 -7.64
N TYR A 247 11.45 4.87 -6.83
CA TYR A 247 11.91 3.48 -7.00
C TYR A 247 11.37 2.83 -8.28
N PHE A 248 10.11 3.11 -8.65
CA PHE A 248 9.51 2.59 -9.89
C PHE A 248 10.17 3.17 -11.14
N THR A 249 10.30 4.49 -11.21
CA THR A 249 10.68 5.19 -12.44
C THR A 249 12.18 5.45 -12.52
N ARG A 250 12.87 5.54 -11.37
CA ARG A 250 14.25 6.01 -11.23
C ARG A 250 14.45 7.45 -11.72
N GLU A 251 13.36 8.22 -11.77
CA GLU A 251 13.36 9.64 -12.11
C GLU A 251 13.15 10.49 -10.86
N SER A 252 13.71 11.70 -10.86
CA SER A 252 13.56 12.63 -9.73
C SER A 252 12.08 12.92 -9.41
N PRO A 253 11.72 12.97 -8.11
CA PRO A 253 10.37 13.35 -7.67
C PRO A 253 9.90 14.68 -8.29
N THR A 254 8.67 14.71 -8.78
CA THR A 254 8.09 15.91 -9.42
C THR A 254 7.21 16.71 -8.45
N GLY A 255 6.72 16.06 -7.39
CA GLY A 255 5.77 16.64 -6.44
C GLY A 255 4.31 16.50 -6.87
N GLU A 256 4.03 16.04 -8.09
CA GLU A 256 2.66 15.83 -8.60
C GLU A 256 1.89 14.83 -7.75
N VAL A 257 2.54 13.74 -7.35
CA VAL A 257 1.92 12.68 -6.52
C VAL A 257 1.70 13.20 -5.11
N THR A 258 2.64 13.96 -4.56
CA THR A 258 2.42 14.62 -3.26
C THR A 258 1.23 15.56 -3.33
N LEU A 259 1.11 16.34 -4.40
CA LEU A 259 -0.01 17.26 -4.61
C LEU A 259 -1.34 16.52 -4.72
N PHE A 260 -1.38 15.35 -5.38
CA PHE A 260 -2.56 14.47 -5.39
C PHE A 260 -3.01 14.15 -3.96
N PHE A 261 -2.12 13.64 -3.11
CA PHE A 261 -2.49 13.29 -1.74
C PHE A 261 -2.88 14.51 -0.91
N VAL A 262 -2.17 15.64 -1.04
CA VAL A 262 -2.50 16.88 -0.32
C VAL A 262 -3.89 17.38 -0.70
N LEU A 263 -4.22 17.41 -2.00
CA LEU A 263 -5.56 17.76 -2.49
C LEU A 263 -6.63 16.84 -1.87
N HIS A 264 -6.41 15.53 -1.90
CA HIS A 264 -7.32 14.58 -1.27
C HIS A 264 -7.44 14.76 0.25
N GLY A 265 -6.36 15.13 0.94
CA GLY A 265 -6.38 15.42 2.37
C GLY A 265 -7.20 16.65 2.70
N VAL A 266 -7.03 17.74 1.95
CA VAL A 266 -7.84 18.96 2.09
C VAL A 266 -9.30 18.67 1.80
N CYS A 267 -9.62 18.00 0.69
CA CYS A 267 -10.99 17.64 0.35
C CYS A 267 -11.63 16.70 1.39
N THR A 268 -10.87 15.74 1.94
CA THR A 268 -11.36 14.83 3.00
C THR A 268 -11.66 15.59 4.29
N ALA A 269 -10.79 16.53 4.67
CA ALA A 269 -11.01 17.35 5.86
C ALA A 269 -12.20 18.32 5.67
N ALA A 270 -12.30 18.94 4.50
CA ALA A 270 -13.40 19.82 4.12
C ALA A 270 -14.74 19.06 4.09
N GLU A 271 -14.77 17.86 3.51
CA GLU A 271 -15.94 16.98 3.52
C GLU A 271 -16.36 16.62 4.95
N GLY A 272 -15.39 16.31 5.83
CA GLY A 272 -15.62 16.05 7.24
C GLY A 272 -16.21 17.24 8.00
N ALA A 273 -15.75 18.46 7.70
CA ALA A 273 -16.28 19.69 8.27
C ALA A 273 -17.68 20.02 7.71
N ALA A 274 -17.88 19.88 6.40
CA ALA A 274 -19.15 20.11 5.72
C ALA A 274 -20.26 19.19 6.27
N LYS A 275 -19.96 17.91 6.51
CA LYS A 275 -20.89 16.94 7.11
C LYS A 275 -21.38 17.34 8.52
N ARG A 276 -20.67 18.21 9.23
CA ARG A 276 -21.09 18.75 10.54
C ARG A 276 -22.04 19.93 10.43
N THR A 277 -22.15 20.55 9.25
CA THR A 277 -23.03 21.69 9.00
C THR A 277 -24.47 21.20 8.80
N SER A 278 -25.44 21.91 9.39
CA SER A 278 -26.86 21.55 9.36
C SER A 278 -27.43 21.46 7.94
N LEU A 279 -26.89 22.24 7.00
CA LEU A 279 -27.31 22.30 5.59
C LEU A 279 -26.99 20.99 4.85
N VAL A 280 -25.78 20.45 5.02
CA VAL A 280 -25.36 19.18 4.42
C VAL A 280 -26.08 18.00 5.07
N ARG A 281 -26.35 18.07 6.38
CA ARG A 281 -27.12 17.02 7.09
C ARG A 281 -28.56 16.92 6.58
N ARG A 282 -29.12 18.01 6.04
CA ARG A 282 -30.48 18.05 5.45
C ARG A 282 -30.51 17.56 4.00
N LEU A 283 -29.38 17.65 3.27
CA LEU A 283 -29.26 17.14 1.91
C LEU A 283 -29.18 15.61 1.92
N LYS A 284 -30.31 14.95 1.63
CA LYS A 284 -30.36 13.50 1.39
C LYS A 284 -29.87 13.20 -0.03
N MET A 285 -28.55 13.11 -0.20
CA MET A 285 -27.97 12.65 -1.47
C MET A 285 -28.12 11.13 -1.59
N SER A 286 -28.53 10.65 -2.77
CA SER A 286 -28.66 9.21 -3.00
C SER A 286 -27.28 8.54 -2.93
N GLN A 287 -27.25 7.29 -2.45
CA GLN A 287 -25.99 6.56 -2.30
C GLN A 287 -25.25 6.39 -3.63
N MET A 288 -25.98 6.18 -4.73
CA MET A 288 -25.38 6.01 -6.05
C MET A 288 -24.69 7.28 -6.55
N VAL A 289 -25.34 8.44 -6.38
CA VAL A 289 -24.73 9.74 -6.75
C VAL A 289 -23.48 10.00 -5.92
N SER A 290 -23.54 9.72 -4.62
CA SER A 290 -22.37 9.84 -3.73
C SER A 290 -21.20 8.96 -4.15
N ARG A 291 -21.49 7.73 -4.59
CA ARG A 291 -20.47 6.79 -5.12
C ARG A 291 -19.85 7.31 -6.40
N LEU A 292 -20.67 7.72 -7.36
CA LEU A 292 -20.19 8.25 -8.64
C LEU A 292 -19.35 9.51 -8.45
N LEU A 293 -19.76 10.42 -7.56
CA LEU A 293 -18.98 11.62 -7.26
C LEU A 293 -17.66 11.28 -6.56
N THR A 294 -17.67 10.35 -5.60
CA THR A 294 -16.46 9.99 -4.85
C THR A 294 -15.45 9.27 -5.74
N VAL A 295 -15.88 8.22 -6.44
CA VAL A 295 -15.01 7.43 -7.32
C VAL A 295 -14.60 8.26 -8.53
N GLY A 296 -15.54 9.02 -9.12
CA GLY A 296 -15.26 9.94 -10.21
C GLY A 296 -14.21 10.98 -9.82
N PHE A 297 -14.32 11.59 -8.64
CA PHE A 297 -13.31 12.52 -8.13
C PHE A 297 -11.93 11.85 -8.04
N VAL A 298 -11.82 10.68 -7.42
CA VAL A 298 -10.55 9.94 -7.28
C VAL A 298 -9.94 9.58 -8.64
N VAL A 299 -10.75 9.11 -9.58
CA VAL A 299 -10.29 8.73 -10.92
C VAL A 299 -9.82 9.98 -11.68
N LEU A 300 -10.59 11.06 -11.67
CA LEU A 300 -10.25 12.31 -12.36
C LEU A 300 -8.96 12.95 -11.80
N THR A 301 -8.84 13.08 -10.47
CA THR A 301 -7.62 13.61 -9.86
C THR A 301 -6.44 12.66 -10.04
N GLY A 302 -6.68 11.33 -10.11
CA GLY A 302 -5.67 10.35 -10.46
C GLY A 302 -5.11 10.58 -11.86
N GLY A 303 -5.97 10.85 -12.84
CA GLY A 303 -5.58 11.20 -14.21
C GLY A 303 -4.80 12.50 -14.31
N TRP A 304 -5.13 13.45 -13.45
CA TRP A 304 -4.50 14.76 -13.46
C TRP A 304 -3.13 14.79 -12.74
N LEU A 305 -2.98 14.10 -11.61
CA LEU A 305 -1.84 14.28 -10.71
C LEU A 305 -1.08 12.99 -10.37
N PHE A 306 -1.67 11.81 -10.57
CA PHE A 306 -1.05 10.54 -10.18
C PHE A 306 -0.47 9.77 -11.36
N PHE A 307 -1.24 9.61 -12.44
CA PHE A 307 -0.82 8.87 -13.63
C PHE A 307 0.19 9.57 -14.54
N PRO A 308 0.23 10.93 -14.69
CA PRO A 308 1.14 11.56 -15.65
C PRO A 308 2.62 11.21 -15.48
N GLN A 309 3.11 11.10 -14.25
CA GLN A 309 4.49 10.68 -14.00
C GLN A 309 4.74 9.23 -14.43
N LEU A 310 3.81 8.31 -14.14
CA LEU A 310 3.91 6.90 -14.53
C LEU A 310 3.87 6.70 -16.05
N THR A 311 3.04 7.49 -16.74
CA THR A 311 2.93 7.45 -18.20
C THR A 311 4.17 8.07 -18.86
N ARG A 312 4.68 9.21 -18.37
CA ARG A 312 5.88 9.86 -18.92
C ARG A 312 7.13 8.98 -18.82
N SER A 313 7.29 8.24 -17.73
CA SER A 313 8.44 7.38 -17.52
C SER A 313 8.34 6.01 -18.23
N GLY A 314 7.26 5.76 -18.99
CA GLY A 314 6.98 4.46 -19.61
C GLY A 314 6.86 3.30 -18.60
N MET A 315 6.49 3.60 -17.35
CA MET A 315 6.48 2.60 -16.27
C MET A 315 5.45 1.52 -16.55
N ILE A 316 4.28 1.91 -17.07
CA ILE A 316 3.17 1.00 -17.33
C ILE A 316 3.55 -0.04 -18.41
N GLU A 317 4.27 0.38 -19.44
CA GLU A 317 4.82 -0.50 -20.47
C GLU A 317 5.83 -1.47 -19.88
N ARG A 318 6.81 -0.95 -19.11
CA ARG A 318 7.83 -1.79 -18.44
C ARG A 318 7.21 -2.82 -17.49
N LEU A 319 6.15 -2.43 -16.79
CA LEU A 319 5.43 -3.29 -15.85
C LEU A 319 4.75 -4.46 -16.57
N ALA A 320 4.16 -4.21 -17.74
CA ALA A 320 3.58 -5.25 -18.59
C ALA A 320 4.68 -6.18 -19.15
N ASP A 321 5.75 -5.61 -19.71
CA ASP A 321 6.86 -6.38 -20.28
C ASP A 321 7.53 -7.30 -19.24
N GLU A 322 7.77 -6.79 -18.03
CA GLU A 322 8.32 -7.58 -16.92
C GLU A 322 7.39 -8.72 -16.50
N ALA A 323 6.07 -8.49 -16.50
CA ALA A 323 5.09 -9.53 -16.19
C ALA A 323 5.12 -10.67 -17.23
N PHE A 324 5.22 -10.34 -18.53
CA PHE A 324 5.36 -11.34 -19.60
C PHE A 324 6.68 -12.11 -19.47
N LEU A 325 7.79 -11.42 -19.25
CA LEU A 325 9.10 -12.05 -19.04
C LEU A 325 9.04 -13.05 -17.87
N PHE A 326 8.42 -12.66 -16.75
CA PHE A 326 8.27 -13.53 -15.59
C PHE A 326 7.45 -14.78 -15.91
N ILE A 327 6.32 -14.63 -16.60
CA ILE A 327 5.48 -15.75 -17.04
C ILE A 327 6.30 -16.72 -17.91
N ASP A 328 7.07 -16.20 -18.86
CA ASP A 328 7.84 -17.03 -19.79
C ASP A 328 9.01 -17.73 -19.09
N PHE A 329 9.68 -17.07 -18.14
CA PHE A 329 10.69 -17.69 -17.30
C PHE A 329 10.13 -18.85 -16.46
N VAL A 330 8.96 -18.66 -15.84
CA VAL A 330 8.28 -19.69 -15.05
C VAL A 330 7.89 -20.88 -15.94
N LYS A 331 7.31 -20.62 -17.12
CA LYS A 331 7.01 -21.67 -18.11
C LYS A 331 8.26 -22.44 -18.47
N HIS A 332 9.35 -21.75 -18.83
CA HIS A 332 10.60 -22.39 -19.24
C HIS A 332 11.19 -23.28 -18.14
N LYS A 333 11.29 -22.79 -16.88
CA LYS A 333 11.75 -23.59 -15.74
C LYS A 333 10.84 -24.79 -15.49
N PHE A 334 9.52 -24.62 -15.57
CA PHE A 334 8.56 -25.70 -15.38
C PHE A 334 8.71 -26.80 -16.45
N PHE A 335 8.81 -26.42 -17.73
CA PHE A 335 9.03 -27.37 -18.83
C PHE A 335 10.39 -28.08 -18.72
N TYR A 336 11.45 -27.35 -18.35
CA TYR A 336 12.78 -27.92 -18.14
C TYR A 336 12.79 -28.95 -17.00
N LEU A 337 12.18 -28.63 -15.85
CA LEU A 337 12.05 -29.54 -14.72
C LEU A 337 11.24 -30.79 -15.07
N ARG A 338 10.13 -30.62 -15.82
CA ARG A 338 9.31 -31.73 -16.29
C ARG A 338 10.07 -32.64 -17.26
N ARG A 339 10.85 -32.07 -18.19
CA ARG A 339 11.68 -32.82 -19.15
C ARG A 339 12.76 -33.63 -18.42
N ASN A 340 13.45 -33.03 -17.45
CA ASN A 340 14.48 -33.74 -16.68
C ASN A 340 13.90 -34.83 -15.77
N LYS A 341 12.64 -34.69 -15.32
CA LYS A 341 11.94 -35.73 -14.57
C LYS A 341 11.54 -36.91 -15.45
N LEU A 342 11.15 -36.65 -16.70
CA LEU A 342 10.83 -37.68 -17.70
C LEU A 342 12.07 -38.41 -18.24
N LEU A 343 13.23 -37.76 -18.27
CA LEU A 343 14.50 -38.39 -18.68
C LEU A 343 15.16 -39.22 -17.55
N LYS A 344 14.64 -39.13 -16.31
CA LYS A 344 15.10 -39.88 -15.14
C LYS A 344 14.15 -41.02 -14.72
N SER A 345 12.99 -41.15 -15.37
CA SER A 345 12.08 -42.30 -15.28
C SER A 345 12.29 -43.19 -16.49
#